data_AF-A0A1J4P330-F1
#
_entry.id   AF-A0A1J4P330-F1
#
_cell.length_a   1.000
_cell.length_b   1.000
_cell.length_c   1.000
_cell.angle_alpha   90.00
_cell.angle_beta   90.00
_cell.angle_gamma   90.00
#
_symmetry.space_group_name_H-M   'P 1'
#
loop_
_entity.id
_entity.type
_entity.pdbx_description
1 polymer ?
#
loop_
_entity_poly.entity_id
_entity_poly.type
_entity_poly.pdbx_seq_one_letter_code
_entity_poly.pdbx_strand_id
1 'polypeptide(L)'
;MSARPRLRFTGWIAGLGTSSGTRLVLGHWTRTPFGPFSDVMVERPDGHRLLLAPSRQAATFVADTYTFDDVRVEPVGVTVAAGTWTVRAPSLDLSFTTGRRTALGLLLRAVPRRLSARPAWTLVTDLPARLLLGIRTRGSTRGGRREWYGAHDVRRITAASAVCEGAPLGGLAPVEPPVRFGFASTPRTPSVVRVTTTVAT
;
A
#
# COMPACT_ATOMS: atom_id res chain seq x y z
N MET A 1 10.39 0.15 31.90
CA MET A 1 10.48 0.50 30.46
C MET A 1 9.08 0.50 29.88
N SER A 2 8.46 1.66 29.69
CA SER A 2 7.10 1.74 29.14
C SER A 2 7.12 1.23 27.69
N ALA A 3 6.36 0.18 27.39
CA ALA A 3 6.26 -0.35 26.04
C ALA A 3 5.61 0.72 25.16
N ARG A 4 6.37 1.27 24.20
CA ARG A 4 5.86 2.30 23.27
C ARG A 4 4.59 1.77 22.56
N PRO A 5 3.54 2.59 22.40
CA PRO A 5 2.27 2.13 21.86
C PRO A 5 2.48 1.59 20.44
N ARG A 6 2.01 0.35 20.22
CA ARG A 6 2.06 -0.32 18.92
C ARG A 6 0.70 -0.18 18.25
N LEU A 7 0.65 0.63 17.20
CA LEU A 7 -0.53 0.77 16.36
C LEU A 7 -0.55 -0.37 15.34
N ARG A 8 -1.73 -0.94 15.09
CA ARG A 8 -1.88 -2.09 14.20
C ARG A 8 -2.94 -1.82 13.16
N PHE A 9 -2.56 -1.99 11.91
CA PHE A 9 -3.39 -1.79 10.72
C PHE A 9 -3.53 -3.13 10.02
N THR A 10 -4.75 -3.50 9.64
CA THR A 10 -4.99 -4.72 8.85
C THR A 10 -5.82 -4.37 7.63
N GLY A 11 -5.34 -4.82 6.48
CA GLY A 11 -5.92 -4.41 5.21
C GLY A 11 -5.19 -4.99 4.02
N TRP A 12 -5.22 -4.22 2.95
CA TRP A 12 -4.57 -4.51 1.69
C TRP A 12 -3.75 -3.30 1.25
N ILE A 13 -2.61 -3.57 0.64
CA ILE A 13 -1.84 -2.58 -0.11
C ILE A 13 -1.84 -3.03 -1.56
N ALA A 14 -2.28 -2.17 -2.47
CA ALA A 14 -2.12 -2.41 -3.91
C ALA A 14 -1.11 -1.42 -4.47
N GLY A 15 -0.16 -1.91 -5.25
CA GLY A 15 0.81 -1.09 -5.97
C GLY A 15 0.74 -1.36 -7.47
N LEU A 16 0.65 -0.32 -8.28
CA LEU A 16 0.66 -0.40 -9.74
C LEU A 16 1.30 0.82 -10.40
N GLY A 17 1.86 0.63 -11.59
CA GLY A 17 2.24 1.70 -12.50
C GLY A 17 1.20 1.85 -13.62
N THR A 18 1.24 2.98 -14.31
CA THR A 18 0.43 3.25 -15.50
C THR A 18 1.32 3.63 -16.68
N SER A 19 0.82 3.51 -17.91
CA SER A 19 1.59 3.84 -19.11
C SER A 19 1.91 5.33 -19.25
N SER A 20 1.23 6.22 -18.52
CA SER A 20 1.63 7.63 -18.40
C SER A 20 2.89 7.84 -17.55
N GLY A 21 3.38 6.81 -16.85
CA GLY A 21 4.48 6.90 -15.88
C GLY A 21 4.02 7.25 -14.46
N THR A 22 2.71 7.40 -14.23
CA THR A 22 2.17 7.60 -12.88
C THR A 22 2.16 6.29 -12.11
N ARG A 23 2.50 6.33 -10.83
CA ARG A 23 2.49 5.16 -9.93
C ARG A 23 1.51 5.41 -8.81
N LEU A 24 0.70 4.39 -8.51
CA LEU A 24 -0.39 4.45 -7.54
C LEU A 24 -0.16 3.38 -6.48
N VAL A 25 -0.31 3.80 -5.22
CA VAL A 25 -0.31 2.89 -4.06
C VAL A 25 -1.59 3.11 -3.27
N LEU A 26 -2.48 2.12 -3.26
CA LEU A 26 -3.70 2.11 -2.47
C LEU A 26 -3.43 1.42 -1.14
N GLY A 27 -3.68 2.11 -0.02
CA GLY A 27 -3.91 1.50 1.28
C GLY A 27 -5.41 1.31 1.51
N HIS A 28 -5.88 0.08 1.68
CA HIS A 28 -7.28 -0.22 2.04
C HIS A 28 -7.33 -0.92 3.39
N TRP A 29 -7.65 -0.18 4.46
CA TRP A 29 -7.53 -0.61 5.83
C TRP A 29 -8.90 -0.87 6.46
N THR A 30 -9.20 -2.14 6.72
CA THR A 30 -10.49 -2.54 7.30
C THR A 30 -10.50 -2.54 8.82
N ARG A 31 -9.31 -2.56 9.45
CA ARG A 31 -9.17 -2.45 10.91
C ARG A 31 -7.96 -1.60 11.25
N THR A 32 -8.21 -0.49 11.92
CA THR A 32 -7.19 0.43 12.42
C THR A 32 -7.62 1.03 13.76
N PRO A 33 -6.72 1.67 14.53
CA PRO A 33 -7.07 2.40 15.74
C PRO A 33 -8.00 3.60 15.51
N PHE A 34 -8.12 4.08 14.27
CA PHE A 34 -8.90 5.27 13.89
C PHE A 34 -10.22 4.92 13.20
N GLY A 35 -10.58 3.63 13.13
CA GLY A 35 -11.66 3.14 12.28
C GLY A 35 -11.18 2.71 10.89
N PRO A 36 -12.02 2.05 10.08
CA PRO A 36 -11.65 1.65 8.73
C PRO A 36 -11.48 2.88 7.82
N PHE A 37 -10.47 2.88 6.97
CA PHE A 37 -10.23 3.95 6.00
C PHE A 37 -9.43 3.44 4.80
N SER A 38 -9.43 4.21 3.71
CA SER A 38 -8.55 3.96 2.57
C SER A 38 -7.81 5.23 2.19
N ASP A 39 -6.58 5.11 1.74
CA ASP A 39 -5.72 6.20 1.28
C ASP A 39 -5.08 5.84 -0.05
N VAL A 40 -4.73 6.83 -0.86
CA VAL A 40 -4.00 6.62 -2.12
C VAL A 40 -2.81 7.55 -2.19
N MET A 41 -1.64 6.97 -2.44
CA MET A 41 -0.43 7.69 -2.75
C MET A 41 -0.22 7.68 -4.26
N VAL A 42 -0.02 8.86 -4.84
CA VAL A 42 0.17 9.06 -6.27
C VAL A 42 1.55 9.67 -6.48
N GLU A 43 2.40 9.03 -7.29
CA GLU A 43 3.65 9.64 -7.74
C GLU A 43 3.61 9.82 -9.25
N ARG A 44 3.64 11.08 -9.67
CA ARG A 44 3.60 11.50 -11.07
C ARG A 44 4.95 11.23 -11.77
N PRO A 45 4.99 11.27 -13.11
CA PRO A 45 6.22 11.05 -13.87
C PRO A 45 7.33 12.07 -13.56
N ASP A 46 6.95 13.31 -13.24
CA ASP A 46 7.84 14.38 -12.78
C ASP A 46 8.38 14.16 -11.35
N GLY A 47 7.87 13.16 -10.64
CA GLY A 47 8.24 12.83 -9.27
C GLY A 47 7.40 13.52 -8.19
N HIS A 48 6.40 14.32 -8.55
CA HIS A 48 5.50 14.95 -7.59
C HIS A 48 4.65 13.89 -6.86
N ARG A 49 4.66 13.94 -5.53
CA ARG A 49 4.00 12.97 -4.64
C ARG A 49 2.77 13.59 -4.00
N LEU A 50 1.61 13.02 -4.30
CA LEU A 50 0.32 13.42 -3.76
C LEU A 50 -0.21 12.32 -2.83
N LEU A 51 -0.71 12.71 -1.66
CA LEU A 51 -1.51 11.86 -0.78
C LEU A 51 -2.99 12.23 -0.86
N LEU A 52 -3.85 11.25 -1.12
CA LEU A 52 -5.30 11.32 -0.95
C LEU A 52 -5.68 10.58 0.32
N ALA A 53 -6.28 11.26 1.29
CA ALA A 53 -6.67 10.67 2.57
C ALA A 53 -8.09 11.11 2.99
N PRO A 54 -8.88 10.25 3.65
CA PRO A 54 -10.31 10.49 3.88
C PRO A 54 -10.59 11.41 5.06
N SER A 55 -9.58 11.70 5.88
CA SER A 55 -9.70 12.60 7.03
C SER A 55 -8.36 13.25 7.34
N ARG A 56 -8.38 14.38 8.05
CA ARG A 56 -7.16 15.04 8.55
C ARG A 56 -6.34 14.11 9.43
N GLN A 57 -6.99 13.30 10.28
CA GLN A 57 -6.30 12.35 11.16
C GLN A 57 -5.51 11.30 10.36
N ALA A 58 -6.12 10.71 9.32
CA ALA A 58 -5.43 9.76 8.45
C ALA A 58 -4.31 10.45 7.67
N ALA A 59 -4.57 11.64 7.11
CA ALA A 59 -3.60 12.43 6.38
C ALA A 59 -2.35 12.72 7.21
N THR A 60 -2.50 13.24 8.44
CA THR A 60 -1.38 13.50 9.34
C THR A 60 -0.63 12.23 9.69
N PHE A 61 -1.33 11.13 10.01
CA PHE A 61 -0.67 9.87 10.35
C PHE A 61 0.21 9.33 9.21
N VAL A 62 -0.30 9.37 7.97
CA VAL A 62 0.41 8.88 6.79
C VAL A 62 1.54 9.83 6.38
N ALA A 63 1.32 11.15 6.43
CA ALA A 63 2.33 12.17 6.12
C ALA A 63 3.45 12.27 7.18
N ASP A 64 3.21 11.85 8.42
CA ASP A 64 4.28 11.68 9.42
C ASP A 64 5.21 10.49 9.07
N THR A 65 4.70 9.54 8.28
CA THR A 65 5.35 8.27 7.97
C THR A 65 6.12 8.34 6.64
N TYR A 66 5.55 9.03 5.65
CA TYR A 66 6.07 9.16 4.29
C TYR A 66 6.17 10.64 3.86
N THR A 67 6.92 10.90 2.79
CA THR A 67 7.09 12.25 2.25
C THR A 67 6.14 12.48 1.07
N PHE A 68 5.41 13.59 1.13
CA PHE A 68 4.52 14.07 0.07
C PHE A 68 4.77 15.55 -0.21
N ASP A 69 4.53 15.94 -1.45
CA ASP A 69 4.62 17.32 -1.92
C ASP A 69 3.24 18.01 -1.85
N ASP A 70 2.15 17.24 -1.99
CA ASP A 70 0.76 17.68 -1.77
C ASP A 70 -0.03 16.65 -0.94
N VAL A 71 -0.97 17.12 -0.12
CA VAL A 71 -1.85 16.30 0.71
C VAL A 71 -3.27 16.81 0.59
N ARG A 72 -4.17 15.96 0.08
CA ARG A 72 -5.60 16.27 -0.07
C ARG A 72 -6.44 15.42 0.86
N VAL A 73 -7.29 16.12 1.60
CA VAL A 73 -8.29 15.49 2.46
C VAL A 73 -9.60 15.41 1.70
N GLU A 74 -9.87 14.23 1.16
CA GLU A 74 -11.06 13.95 0.36
C GLU A 74 -11.52 12.49 0.56
N PRO A 75 -12.82 12.18 0.45
CA PRO A 75 -13.31 10.83 0.67
C PRO A 75 -12.70 9.85 -0.34
N VAL A 76 -12.20 8.72 0.16
CA VAL A 76 -11.64 7.63 -0.64
C VAL A 76 -12.49 6.38 -0.43
N GLY A 77 -13.43 6.14 -1.35
CA GLY A 77 -14.26 4.95 -1.37
C GLY A 77 -13.58 3.79 -2.07
N VAL A 78 -13.67 2.58 -1.52
CA VAL A 78 -13.17 1.35 -2.14
C VAL A 78 -14.27 0.30 -2.15
N THR A 79 -14.54 -0.26 -3.32
CA THR A 79 -15.42 -1.41 -3.49
C THR A 79 -14.65 -2.56 -4.12
N VAL A 80 -14.93 -3.78 -3.66
CA VAL A 80 -14.29 -5.00 -4.15
C VAL A 80 -15.37 -6.02 -4.49
N ALA A 81 -15.52 -6.34 -5.77
CA ALA A 81 -16.52 -7.27 -6.27
C ALA A 81 -15.92 -8.15 -7.38
N ALA A 82 -16.14 -9.46 -7.29
CA ALA A 82 -15.69 -10.44 -8.30
C ALA A 82 -14.20 -10.34 -8.73
N GLY A 83 -13.31 -9.89 -7.82
CA GLY A 83 -11.88 -9.70 -8.12
C GLY A 83 -11.52 -8.35 -8.73
N THR A 84 -12.52 -7.50 -9.01
CA THR A 84 -12.36 -6.11 -9.42
C THR A 84 -12.38 -5.20 -8.19
N TRP A 85 -11.46 -4.25 -8.17
CA TRP A 85 -11.35 -3.19 -7.18
C TRP A 85 -11.68 -1.88 -7.86
N THR A 86 -12.54 -1.08 -7.24
CA THR A 86 -12.84 0.28 -7.69
C THR A 86 -12.58 1.23 -6.54
N VAL A 87 -11.79 2.26 -6.83
CA VAL A 87 -11.41 3.33 -5.92
C VAL A 87 -11.96 4.64 -6.48
N ARG A 88 -12.71 5.35 -5.66
CA ARG A 88 -13.34 6.62 -6.02
C ARG A 88 -12.97 7.69 -5.01
N ALA A 89 -12.38 8.76 -5.52
CA ALA A 89 -12.13 10.00 -4.81
C ALA A 89 -12.36 11.17 -5.80
N PRO A 90 -12.65 12.40 -5.32
CA PRO A 90 -12.80 13.55 -6.20
C PRO A 90 -11.63 13.76 -7.15
N SER A 91 -10.39 13.52 -6.70
CA SER A 91 -9.19 13.66 -7.53
C SER A 91 -8.83 12.40 -8.31
N LEU A 92 -9.45 11.24 -8.04
CA LEU A 92 -9.03 9.95 -8.59
C LEU A 92 -10.19 8.97 -8.82
N ASP A 93 -10.27 8.46 -10.05
CA ASP A 93 -11.03 7.25 -10.39
C ASP A 93 -10.03 6.16 -10.77
N LEU A 94 -9.99 5.05 -10.03
CA LEU A 94 -9.10 3.92 -10.30
C LEU A 94 -9.91 2.63 -10.27
N SER A 95 -9.76 1.81 -11.31
CA SER A 95 -10.30 0.46 -11.36
C SER A 95 -9.20 -0.52 -11.73
N PHE A 96 -9.11 -1.65 -11.03
CA PHE A 96 -8.16 -2.70 -11.38
C PHE A 96 -8.68 -4.09 -11.06
N THR A 97 -8.19 -5.09 -11.80
CA THR A 97 -8.57 -6.49 -11.61
C THR A 97 -7.41 -7.29 -11.01
N THR A 98 -7.75 -8.22 -10.13
CA THR A 98 -6.79 -9.15 -9.53
C THR A 98 -6.88 -10.51 -10.19
N GLY A 99 -5.73 -11.04 -10.63
CA GLY A 99 -5.61 -12.37 -11.19
C GLY A 99 -5.43 -13.45 -10.12
N ARG A 100 -4.82 -14.56 -10.54
CA ARG A 100 -4.48 -15.68 -9.65
C ARG A 100 -3.50 -15.21 -8.56
N ARG A 101 -3.53 -15.94 -7.43
CA ARG A 101 -2.52 -15.80 -6.37
C ARG A 101 -1.15 -16.16 -6.91
N THR A 102 -0.13 -15.45 -6.45
CA THR A 102 1.25 -15.83 -6.75
C THR A 102 1.64 -17.04 -5.91
N ALA A 103 2.72 -17.75 -6.30
CA ALA A 103 3.26 -18.85 -5.49
C ALA A 103 3.58 -18.39 -4.06
N LEU A 104 4.12 -17.17 -3.92
CA LEU A 104 4.34 -16.54 -2.62
C LEU A 104 3.03 -16.32 -1.85
N GLY A 105 1.97 -15.86 -2.53
CA GLY A 105 0.64 -15.71 -1.91
C GLY A 105 0.09 -17.03 -1.35
N LEU A 106 0.32 -18.15 -2.04
CA LEU A 106 -0.06 -19.48 -1.55
C LEU A 106 0.72 -19.89 -0.30
N LEU A 107 2.05 -19.68 -0.31
CA LEU A 107 2.91 -19.96 0.84
C LEU A 107 2.53 -19.11 2.07
N LEU A 108 2.31 -17.81 1.88
CA LEU A 108 1.92 -16.91 2.97
C LEU A 108 0.57 -17.29 3.58
N ARG A 109 -0.36 -17.83 2.78
CA ARG A 109 -1.66 -18.29 3.27
C ARG A 109 -1.58 -19.57 4.10
N ALA A 110 -0.55 -20.40 3.89
CA ALA A 110 -0.30 -21.58 4.71
C ALA A 110 0.12 -21.20 6.15
N VAL A 111 0.62 -19.97 6.35
CA VAL A 111 1.01 -19.48 7.67
C VAL A 111 -0.20 -19.00 8.46
N PRO A 112 -0.45 -19.54 9.67
CA PRO A 112 -1.54 -19.08 10.52
C PRO A 112 -1.48 -17.57 10.77
N ARG A 113 -2.61 -16.87 10.61
CA ARG A 113 -2.72 -15.40 10.75
C ARG A 113 -2.20 -14.86 12.09
N ARG A 114 -2.24 -15.67 13.15
CA ARG A 114 -1.74 -15.31 14.49
C ARG A 114 -0.21 -15.19 14.52
N LEU A 115 0.48 -15.93 13.65
CA LEU A 115 1.93 -15.90 13.52
C LEU A 115 2.36 -14.81 12.55
N SER A 116 1.72 -14.74 11.38
CA SER A 116 2.08 -13.76 10.34
C SER A 116 1.81 -12.30 10.73
N ALA A 117 0.93 -12.08 11.71
CA ALA A 117 0.66 -10.76 12.26
C ALA A 117 1.66 -10.29 13.34
N ARG A 118 2.56 -11.16 13.81
CA ARG A 118 3.55 -10.78 14.83
C ARG A 118 4.65 -9.93 14.18
N PRO A 119 5.12 -8.84 14.81
CA PRO A 119 6.26 -8.08 14.29
C PRO A 119 7.52 -8.94 14.09
N ALA A 120 7.71 -9.99 14.88
CA ALA A 120 8.82 -10.93 14.69
C ALA A 120 8.74 -11.71 13.37
N TRP A 121 7.54 -11.89 12.79
CA TRP A 121 7.36 -12.57 11.51
C TRP A 121 8.03 -11.84 10.36
N THR A 122 8.13 -10.51 10.45
CA THR A 122 8.84 -9.75 9.42
C THR A 122 10.32 -10.13 9.36
N LEU A 123 10.93 -10.63 10.44
CA LEU A 123 12.31 -11.10 10.38
C LEU A 123 12.47 -12.30 9.44
N VAL A 124 11.42 -13.12 9.31
CA VAL A 124 11.37 -14.28 8.41
C VAL A 124 10.99 -13.84 6.99
N THR A 125 10.10 -12.85 6.84
CA THR A 125 9.65 -12.42 5.51
C THR A 125 10.49 -11.30 4.88
N ASP A 126 11.33 -10.60 5.63
CA ASP A 126 12.13 -9.47 5.11
C ASP A 126 13.14 -9.92 4.06
N LEU A 127 13.79 -11.05 4.28
CA LEU A 127 14.75 -11.59 3.34
C LEU A 127 14.09 -12.05 2.02
N PRO A 128 13.05 -12.90 2.01
CA PRO A 128 12.36 -13.27 0.78
C PRO A 128 11.64 -12.08 0.13
N ALA A 129 11.11 -11.11 0.89
CA ALA A 129 10.54 -9.90 0.29
C ALA A 129 11.59 -9.02 -0.40
N ARG A 130 12.79 -8.90 0.18
CA ARG A 130 13.91 -8.21 -0.48
C ARG A 130 14.38 -8.94 -1.72
N LEU A 131 14.53 -10.26 -1.65
CA LEU A 131 15.06 -11.07 -2.74
C LEU A 131 14.05 -11.25 -3.89
N LEU A 132 12.78 -11.50 -3.58
CA LEU A 132 11.76 -11.85 -4.59
C LEU A 132 10.95 -10.66 -5.07
N LEU A 133 10.79 -9.64 -4.23
CA LEU A 133 9.93 -8.48 -4.53
C LEU A 133 10.70 -7.15 -4.55
N GLY A 134 11.97 -7.14 -4.13
CA GLY A 134 12.78 -5.92 -4.06
C GLY A 134 12.36 -4.95 -2.95
N ILE A 135 11.50 -5.37 -2.01
CA ILE A 135 10.91 -4.50 -0.98
C ILE A 135 11.44 -4.84 0.41
N ARG A 136 11.49 -3.83 1.29
CA ARG A 136 11.81 -4.03 2.71
C ARG A 136 10.51 -4.15 3.50
N THR A 137 10.40 -5.19 4.34
CA THR A 137 9.22 -5.40 5.20
C THR A 137 9.36 -4.73 6.58
N ARG A 138 10.53 -4.14 6.84
CA ARG A 138 10.80 -3.33 8.02
C ARG A 138 11.70 -2.15 7.68
N GLY A 139 11.50 -1.04 8.39
CA GLY A 139 12.36 0.12 8.30
C GLY A 139 12.00 1.17 9.34
N SER A 140 12.92 2.12 9.49
CA SER A 140 12.66 3.34 10.24
C SER A 140 12.06 4.36 9.27
N THR A 141 10.97 5.00 9.69
CA THR A 141 10.34 6.10 8.93
C THR A 141 10.87 7.43 9.45
N ARG A 142 10.38 8.52 8.83
CA ARG A 142 10.51 9.86 9.39
C ARG A 142 9.97 9.87 10.83
N GLY A 143 10.63 10.62 11.72
CA GLY A 143 10.24 10.75 13.12
C GLY A 143 10.60 9.59 14.05
N GLY A 144 11.45 8.65 13.63
CA GLY A 144 11.94 7.56 14.49
C GLY A 144 10.95 6.42 14.71
N ARG A 145 9.81 6.41 14.01
CA ARG A 145 8.86 5.29 14.05
C ARG A 145 9.43 4.09 13.30
N ARG A 146 9.05 2.90 13.75
CA ARG A 146 9.41 1.62 13.15
C ARG A 146 8.17 0.95 12.61
N GLU A 147 8.24 0.54 11.36
CA GLU A 147 7.15 -0.17 10.70
C GLU A 147 7.54 -1.62 10.40
N TRP A 148 6.55 -2.50 10.51
CA TRP A 148 6.66 -3.93 10.23
C TRP A 148 5.46 -4.39 9.42
N TYR A 149 5.69 -4.95 8.23
CA TYR A 149 4.66 -5.49 7.34
C TYR A 149 4.62 -7.02 7.39
N GLY A 150 3.59 -7.57 8.04
CA GLY A 150 3.26 -8.99 7.97
C GLY A 150 2.37 -9.28 6.76
N ALA A 151 2.94 -9.75 5.66
CA ALA A 151 2.19 -10.16 4.47
C ALA A 151 1.48 -11.51 4.69
N HIS A 152 0.26 -11.64 4.16
CA HIS A 152 -0.61 -12.82 4.32
C HIS A 152 -1.06 -13.46 3.00
N ASP A 153 -1.12 -12.68 1.94
CA ASP A 153 -1.53 -13.12 0.60
C ASP A 153 -0.99 -12.10 -0.41
N VAL A 154 -0.70 -12.55 -1.63
CA VAL A 154 -0.27 -11.70 -2.73
C VAL A 154 -0.97 -12.16 -4.01
N ARG A 155 -1.62 -11.22 -4.69
CA ARG A 155 -2.25 -11.44 -6.00
C ARG A 155 -1.69 -10.47 -7.02
N ARG A 156 -1.52 -10.93 -8.25
CA ARG A 156 -1.11 -10.07 -9.36
C ARG A 156 -2.26 -9.18 -9.79
N ILE A 157 -1.98 -7.91 -10.09
CA ILE A 157 -2.92 -7.05 -10.80
C ILE A 157 -2.77 -7.33 -12.29
N THR A 158 -3.88 -7.60 -12.97
CA THR A 158 -3.90 -8.07 -14.36
C THR A 158 -4.35 -7.01 -15.36
N ALA A 159 -5.19 -6.08 -14.92
CA ALA A 159 -5.57 -4.90 -15.69
C ALA A 159 -5.84 -3.74 -14.75
N ALA A 160 -5.65 -2.52 -15.24
CA ALA A 160 -5.99 -1.30 -14.53
C ALA A 160 -6.36 -0.19 -15.52
N SER A 161 -7.23 0.71 -15.07
CA SER A 161 -7.58 1.97 -15.70
C SER A 161 -7.66 3.02 -14.59
N ALA A 162 -7.12 4.21 -14.84
CA ALA A 162 -7.17 5.28 -13.87
C ALA A 162 -7.27 6.65 -14.56
N VAL A 163 -8.02 7.55 -13.92
CA VAL A 163 -8.12 8.97 -14.25
C VAL A 163 -7.76 9.75 -12.99
N CYS A 164 -6.77 10.63 -13.08
CA CYS A 164 -6.35 11.49 -11.98
C CYS A 164 -6.51 12.94 -12.42
N GLU A 165 -7.24 13.75 -11.64
CA GLU A 165 -7.51 15.16 -11.95
C GLU A 165 -8.08 15.39 -13.36
N GLY A 166 -8.93 14.48 -13.83
CA GLY A 166 -9.51 14.52 -15.17
C GLY A 166 -8.60 14.02 -16.29
N ALA A 167 -7.33 13.71 -16.03
CA ALA A 167 -6.40 13.18 -17.01
C ALA A 167 -6.34 11.64 -16.98
N PRO A 168 -6.53 10.94 -18.11
CA PRO A 168 -6.35 9.49 -18.16
C PRO A 168 -4.88 9.13 -17.96
N LEU A 169 -4.60 8.15 -17.10
CA LEU A 169 -3.25 7.68 -16.79
C LEU A 169 -2.78 6.55 -17.70
N GLY A 170 -3.65 6.07 -18.60
CA GLY A 170 -3.39 4.97 -19.51
C GLY A 170 -3.54 3.58 -18.88
N GLY A 171 -2.95 2.58 -19.51
CA GLY A 171 -3.08 1.17 -19.13
C GLY A 171 -2.13 0.75 -18.00
N LEU A 172 -2.34 -0.47 -17.49
CA LEU A 172 -1.45 -1.07 -16.48
C LEU A 172 -0.01 -1.19 -16.99
N ALA A 173 0.94 -0.70 -16.20
CA ALA A 173 2.37 -0.80 -16.46
C ALA A 173 3.13 -1.28 -15.21
N PRO A 174 4.40 -1.71 -15.36
CA PRO A 174 5.27 -1.93 -14.22
C PRO A 174 5.40 -0.68 -13.33
N VAL A 175 5.63 -0.87 -12.03
CA VAL A 175 6.01 0.22 -11.12
C VAL A 175 7.47 0.56 -11.39
N GLU A 176 7.71 1.50 -12.30
CA GLU A 176 9.04 1.94 -12.70
C GLU A 176 9.05 3.44 -13.05
N PRO A 177 9.99 4.23 -12.50
CA PRO A 177 10.92 3.86 -11.42
C PRO A 177 10.17 3.53 -10.11
N PRO A 178 10.83 2.84 -9.15
CA PRO A 178 10.24 2.57 -7.84
C PRO A 178 9.67 3.83 -7.19
N VAL A 179 8.57 3.68 -6.44
CA VAL A 179 7.97 4.82 -5.73
C VAL A 179 8.88 5.31 -4.60
N ARG A 180 8.86 6.62 -4.37
CA ARG A 180 9.77 7.37 -3.48
C ARG A 180 9.02 8.10 -2.36
N PHE A 181 8.05 7.40 -1.74
CA PHE A 181 7.33 7.89 -0.56
C PHE A 181 8.12 7.68 0.75
N GLY A 182 8.93 6.61 0.85
CA GLY A 182 9.71 6.28 2.05
C GLY A 182 10.53 4.99 1.93
N PHE A 183 10.72 4.29 3.05
CA PHE A 183 11.66 3.14 3.14
C PHE A 183 11.15 1.85 2.46
N ALA A 184 9.83 1.71 2.31
CA ALA A 184 9.20 0.57 1.65
C ALA A 184 8.64 1.05 0.30
N SER A 185 9.15 0.46 -0.77
CA SER A 185 8.59 0.63 -2.11
C SER A 185 7.61 -0.50 -2.40
N THR A 186 6.83 -0.38 -3.48
CA THR A 186 6.00 -1.46 -4.01
C THR A 186 6.79 -2.30 -5.00
N PRO A 187 6.46 -3.59 -5.19
CA PRO A 187 7.15 -4.43 -6.18
C PRO A 187 6.97 -3.87 -7.59
N ARG A 188 7.99 -4.02 -8.46
CA ARG A 188 7.91 -3.62 -9.88
C ARG A 188 6.71 -4.26 -10.60
N THR A 189 6.39 -5.51 -10.26
CA THR A 189 5.19 -6.17 -10.80
C THR A 189 3.95 -5.73 -10.03
N PRO A 190 2.93 -5.16 -10.70
CA PRO A 190 1.71 -4.72 -10.05
C PRO A 190 1.02 -5.85 -9.27
N SER A 191 0.70 -5.56 -8.01
CA SER A 191 0.15 -6.58 -7.10
C SER A 191 -0.68 -5.97 -5.98
N VAL A 192 -1.57 -6.79 -5.43
CA VAL A 192 -2.30 -6.54 -4.19
C VAL A 192 -1.81 -7.50 -3.13
N VAL A 193 -1.38 -6.94 -2.00
CA VAL A 193 -0.88 -7.68 -0.85
C VAL A 193 -1.87 -7.52 0.30
N ARG A 194 -2.32 -8.64 0.86
CA ARG A 194 -3.03 -8.61 2.15
C ARG A 194 -2.00 -8.50 3.26
N VAL A 195 -2.13 -7.53 4.14
CA VAL A 195 -1.08 -7.21 5.11
C VAL A 195 -1.64 -6.87 6.50
N THR A 196 -0.82 -7.11 7.51
CA THR A 196 -0.93 -6.46 8.82
C THR A 196 0.31 -5.60 9.01
N THR A 197 0.12 -4.30 9.15
CA THR A 197 1.18 -3.36 9.48
C THR A 197 1.16 -3.10 10.97
N THR A 198 2.32 -3.18 11.62
CA THR A 198 2.51 -2.68 12.99
C THR A 198 3.41 -1.46 12.93
N VAL A 199 3.03 -0.39 13.61
CA VAL A 199 3.81 0.84 13.72
C VAL A 199 4.09 1.07 15.21
N ALA A 200 5.37 1.15 15.58
CA ALA A 200 5.77 1.58 16.92
C ALA A 200 6.45 2.93 16.82
N THR A 201 6.01 3.88 17.64
CA THR A 201 6.71 5.14 17.87
C THR A 201 7.96 4.93 18.71
#